data_AF-A0A2R6P1K2-F1
#
_entry.id   AF-A0A2R6P1K2-F1
#
_cell.length_a   1.000
_cell.length_b   1.000
_cell.length_c   1.000
_cell.angle_alpha   90.00
_cell.angle_beta   90.00
_cell.angle_gamma   90.00
#
_symmetry.space_group_name_H-M   'P 1'
#
loop_
_entity.id
_entity.type
_entity.pdbx_description
1 polymer ?
#
loop_
_entity_poly.entity_id
_entity_poly.type
_entity_poly.pdbx_seq_one_letter_code
_entity_poly.pdbx_strand_id
1 'polypeptide(L)'
;MPMRLSRVLPNLEALLIMDLDWRNPHKSFFMFLAGFSTVRILQMDDVYFDSPRRLLQFLSFFPHLNTLKLNGIQYGGGIPSSFHAGGVRPKLQLHMDSVEILQIAEDWHVMEWLNRSVLSTNSICIQISKLLGSRISVFQKFLDRNTSLRKLSISFARPVLAYDILGTYATTYAGP
;
A
#
# COMPACT_ATOMS: atom_id res chain seq x y z
N MET A 1 30.61 -7.76 12.76
CA MET A 1 30.11 -7.21 11.48
C MET A 1 28.69 -7.72 11.26
N PRO A 2 27.68 -6.87 11.01
CA PRO A 2 26.34 -7.34 10.69
C PRO A 2 26.36 -8.12 9.37
N MET A 3 25.84 -9.36 9.39
CA MET A 3 25.69 -10.19 8.21
C MET A 3 24.70 -9.51 7.26
N ARG A 4 25.15 -9.12 6.06
CA ARG A 4 24.28 -8.54 5.04
C ARG A 4 23.47 -9.66 4.39
N LEU A 5 22.15 -9.61 4.53
CA LEU A 5 21.23 -10.61 3.96
C LEU A 5 21.39 -10.73 2.43
N SER A 6 21.75 -9.65 1.74
CA SER A 6 22.06 -9.67 0.31
C SER A 6 23.25 -10.55 -0.08
N ARG A 7 24.15 -10.88 0.86
CA ARG A 7 25.22 -11.87 0.60
C ARG A 7 24.75 -13.31 0.78
N VAL A 8 23.74 -13.52 1.61
CA VAL A 8 23.20 -14.85 1.94
C VAL A 8 22.11 -15.24 0.95
N LEU A 9 21.25 -14.29 0.58
CA LEU A 9 20.12 -14.46 -0.33
C LEU A 9 20.17 -13.38 -1.44
N PRO A 10 21.20 -13.40 -2.32
CA PRO A 10 21.37 -12.38 -3.36
C PRO A 10 20.23 -12.35 -4.39
N ASN A 11 19.48 -13.44 -4.51
CA ASN A 11 18.39 -13.63 -5.47
C ASN A 11 17.02 -13.63 -4.79
N LEU A 12 16.90 -13.00 -3.61
CA LEU A 12 15.60 -12.90 -2.94
C LEU A 12 14.71 -11.91 -3.70
N GLU A 13 13.78 -12.43 -4.48
CA GLU A 13 12.84 -11.64 -5.29
C GLU A 13 11.47 -11.48 -4.62
N ALA A 14 11.09 -12.42 -3.75
CA ALA A 14 9.80 -12.42 -3.08
C ALA A 14 9.98 -12.46 -1.56
N LEU A 15 9.26 -11.59 -0.86
CA LEU A 15 9.19 -11.54 0.59
C LEU A 15 7.73 -11.66 1.03
N LEU A 16 7.44 -12.68 1.82
CA LEU A 16 6.13 -12.94 2.39
C LEU A 16 6.22 -12.75 3.90
N ILE A 17 5.35 -11.92 4.47
CA ILE A 17 5.29 -11.60 5.89
C ILE A 17 3.86 -11.86 6.36
N MET A 18 3.69 -12.77 7.30
CA MET A 18 2.37 -13.21 7.76
C MET A 18 2.30 -13.22 9.28
N ASP A 19 1.12 -12.97 9.83
CA ASP A 19 0.78 -13.16 11.25
C ASP A 19 1.74 -12.46 12.22
N LEU A 20 2.16 -11.25 11.86
CA LEU A 20 3.27 -10.58 12.54
C LEU A 20 2.83 -9.30 13.27
N ASP A 21 3.16 -9.23 14.56
CA ASP A 21 3.00 -8.01 15.35
C ASP A 21 4.21 -7.09 15.22
N TRP A 22 4.06 -6.07 14.40
CA TRP A 22 5.03 -5.02 14.10
C TRP A 22 4.83 -3.72 14.87
N ARG A 23 4.11 -3.80 15.98
CA ARG A 23 4.14 -2.75 17.00
C ARG A 23 5.49 -2.70 17.71
N ASN A 24 6.13 -3.86 17.89
CA ASN A 24 7.42 -3.96 18.59
C ASN A 24 8.46 -4.78 17.79
N PRO A 25 8.81 -4.37 16.55
CA PRO A 25 9.77 -5.10 15.75
C PRO A 25 11.15 -5.05 16.41
N HIS A 26 11.81 -6.20 16.51
CA HIS A 26 13.15 -6.25 17.05
C HIS A 26 14.10 -5.42 16.18
N LYS A 27 14.98 -4.61 16.81
CA LYS A 27 15.86 -3.65 16.09
C LYS A 27 16.73 -4.31 15.02
N SER A 28 17.10 -5.59 15.20
CA SER A 28 17.87 -6.34 14.21
C SER A 28 17.14 -6.54 12.89
N PHE A 29 15.80 -6.58 12.90
CA PHE A 29 15.01 -6.72 11.69
C PHE A 29 15.27 -5.57 10.71
N PHE A 30 15.39 -4.33 11.20
CA PHE A 30 15.71 -3.18 10.34
C PHE A 30 17.11 -3.24 9.74
N MET A 31 18.07 -3.88 10.41
CA MET A 31 19.42 -4.08 9.86
C MET A 31 19.40 -5.01 8.64
N PHE A 32 18.40 -5.89 8.56
CA PHE A 32 18.22 -6.83 7.46
C PHE A 32 17.50 -6.23 6.26
N LEU A 33 16.70 -5.17 6.44
CA LEU A 33 15.93 -4.52 5.37
C LEU A 33 16.80 -3.92 4.26
N ALA A 34 18.00 -3.47 4.58
CA ALA A 34 18.97 -3.02 3.58
C ALA A 34 19.38 -4.14 2.59
N GLY A 35 19.16 -5.41 2.96
CA GLY A 35 19.41 -6.57 2.10
C GLY A 35 18.26 -6.91 1.15
N PHE A 36 17.10 -6.26 1.27
CA PHE A 36 15.91 -6.57 0.47
C PHE A 36 15.76 -5.68 -0.77
N SER A 37 16.84 -5.03 -1.22
CA SER A 37 16.80 -4.18 -2.41
C SER A 37 16.39 -4.93 -3.69
N THR A 38 16.62 -6.25 -3.76
CA THR A 38 16.27 -7.09 -4.91
C THR A 38 14.82 -7.58 -4.90
N VAL A 39 14.09 -7.38 -3.80
CA VAL A 39 12.71 -7.86 -3.67
C VAL A 39 11.81 -7.07 -4.61
N ARG A 40 11.09 -7.81 -5.44
CA ARG A 40 10.11 -7.32 -6.43
C ARG A 40 8.68 -7.65 -6.02
N ILE A 41 8.48 -8.68 -5.21
CA ILE A 41 7.17 -9.13 -4.75
C ILE A 41 7.14 -9.04 -3.22
N LEU A 42 6.25 -8.20 -2.69
CA LEU A 42 6.00 -8.10 -1.26
C LEU A 42 4.55 -8.49 -0.99
N GLN A 43 4.37 -9.48 -0.13
CA GLN A 43 3.08 -9.88 0.39
C GLN A 43 3.08 -9.77 1.90
N MET A 44 2.08 -9.09 2.44
CA MET A 44 1.86 -8.92 3.86
C MET A 44 0.43 -9.33 4.20
N ASP A 45 0.28 -10.36 5.02
CA ASP A 45 -1.02 -10.89 5.46
C ASP A 45 -1.13 -10.80 6.98
N ASP A 46 -2.21 -10.22 7.48
CA ASP A 46 -2.52 -10.14 8.93
C ASP A 46 -1.37 -9.56 9.77
N VAL A 47 -0.78 -8.46 9.26
CA VAL A 47 0.30 -7.74 9.93
C VAL A 47 -0.22 -6.54 10.70
N TYR A 48 0.27 -6.37 11.93
CA TYR A 48 -0.15 -5.32 12.85
C TYR A 48 0.93 -4.25 12.97
N PHE A 49 0.61 -3.00 12.71
CA PHE A 49 1.55 -1.89 12.84
C PHE A 49 1.10 -0.93 13.95
N ASP A 50 2.03 -0.19 14.54
CA ASP A 50 1.67 0.92 15.45
C ASP A 50 0.89 2.01 14.71
N SER A 51 1.28 2.29 13.47
CA SER A 51 0.71 3.36 12.66
C SER A 51 0.90 3.10 11.16
N PRO A 52 0.08 3.72 10.30
CA PRO A 52 0.27 3.71 8.86
C PRO A 52 1.67 4.20 8.45
N ARG A 53 2.25 5.16 9.18
CA ARG A 53 3.60 5.68 8.90
C ARG A 53 4.67 4.59 8.97
N ARG A 54 4.54 3.63 9.88
CA ARG A 54 5.48 2.51 9.99
C ARG A 54 5.42 1.59 8.77
N LEU A 55 4.21 1.31 8.27
CA LEU A 55 4.03 0.58 7.01
C LEU A 55 4.68 1.34 5.85
N LEU A 56 4.40 2.63 5.70
CA LEU A 56 4.99 3.42 4.61
C LEU A 56 6.52 3.52 4.69
N GLN A 57 7.06 3.64 5.91
CA GLN A 57 8.50 3.59 6.13
C GLN A 57 9.06 2.21 5.75
N PHE A 58 8.35 1.13 6.07
CA PHE A 58 8.74 -0.20 5.67
C PHE A 58 8.74 -0.38 4.14
N LEU A 59 7.69 0.06 3.46
CA LEU A 59 7.60 0.02 1.99
C LEU A 59 8.77 0.76 1.32
N SER A 60 9.38 1.73 2.01
CA SER A 60 10.52 2.46 1.47
C SER A 60 11.84 1.69 1.37
N PHE A 61 11.92 0.49 1.96
CA PHE A 61 13.06 -0.40 1.79
C PHE A 61 13.02 -1.21 0.49
N PHE A 62 11.94 -1.11 -0.31
CA PHE A 62 11.73 -1.90 -1.52
C PHE A 62 11.68 -1.01 -2.78
N PRO A 63 12.82 -0.48 -3.24
CA PRO A 63 12.86 0.47 -4.36
C PRO A 63 12.53 -0.16 -5.72
N HIS A 64 12.55 -1.49 -5.82
CA HIS A 64 12.28 -2.25 -7.05
C HIS A 64 10.99 -3.06 -6.96
N LEU A 65 10.09 -2.66 -6.05
CA LEU A 65 8.84 -3.37 -5.85
C LEU A 65 7.95 -3.26 -7.08
N ASN A 66 7.60 -4.42 -7.62
CA ASN A 66 6.76 -4.58 -8.80
C ASN A 66 5.35 -5.08 -8.43
N THR A 67 5.26 -5.96 -7.43
CA THR A 67 3.99 -6.48 -6.92
C THR A 67 3.88 -6.20 -5.43
N LEU A 68 2.79 -5.54 -5.05
CA LEU A 68 2.46 -5.25 -3.65
C LEU A 68 1.12 -5.89 -3.31
N LYS A 69 1.12 -6.78 -2.31
CA LYS A 69 -0.09 -7.36 -1.73
C LYS A 69 -0.15 -7.07 -0.25
N LEU A 70 -1.20 -6.38 0.17
CA LEU A 70 -1.45 -6.02 1.54
C LEU A 70 -2.85 -6.53 1.91
N ASN A 71 -2.92 -7.49 2.81
CA ASN A 71 -4.16 -8.10 3.26
C ASN A 71 -4.22 -8.10 4.80
N GLY A 72 -5.38 -7.75 5.36
CA GLY A 72 -5.59 -7.81 6.80
C GLY A 72 -4.68 -6.88 7.61
N ILE A 73 -4.21 -5.76 7.04
CA ILE A 73 -3.30 -4.84 7.74
C ILE A 73 -4.07 -4.05 8.80
N GLN A 74 -3.62 -4.16 10.05
CA GLN A 74 -4.24 -3.53 11.21
C GLN A 74 -3.31 -2.52 11.88
N TYR A 75 -3.91 -1.54 12.57
CA TYR A 75 -3.17 -0.50 13.29
C TYR A 75 -3.54 -0.48 14.78
N GLY A 76 -2.53 -0.37 15.65
CA GLY A 76 -2.64 -0.50 17.10
C GLY A 76 -3.42 0.58 17.86
N GLY A 77 -3.88 1.65 17.19
CA GLY A 77 -4.87 2.59 17.73
C GLY A 77 -4.29 3.74 18.56
N GLY A 78 -4.82 4.94 18.30
CA GLY A 78 -4.48 6.21 18.94
C GLY A 78 -3.81 7.17 17.97
N ILE A 79 -4.61 7.82 17.11
CA ILE A 79 -4.14 8.89 16.22
C ILE A 79 -3.41 9.94 17.09
N PRO A 80 -2.09 10.16 16.96
CA PRO A 80 -1.54 11.43 17.37
C PRO A 80 -2.08 12.41 16.33
N SER A 81 -2.94 13.33 16.79
CA SER A 81 -3.69 14.35 16.03
C SER A 81 -2.83 15.28 15.17
N SER A 82 -1.53 15.03 15.07
CA SER A 82 -0.56 15.77 14.29
C SER A 82 0.02 14.89 13.18
N PHE A 83 -0.81 14.61 12.18
CA PHE A 83 -0.33 14.29 10.83
C PHE A 83 0.33 15.54 10.21
N HIS A 84 1.34 16.11 10.87
CA HIS A 84 2.16 17.15 10.28
C HIS A 84 3.16 16.48 9.34
N ALA A 85 2.98 16.77 8.06
CA ALA A 85 3.61 16.21 6.86
C ALA A 85 5.14 16.40 6.72
N GLY A 86 5.89 16.39 7.82
CA GLY A 86 7.32 16.76 7.86
C GLY A 86 8.33 15.62 7.91
N GLY A 87 7.93 14.37 8.11
CA GLY A 87 8.87 13.37 8.63
C GLY A 87 9.57 12.46 7.63
N VAL A 88 8.87 11.91 6.65
CA VAL A 88 9.46 10.98 5.67
C VAL A 88 8.68 11.17 4.38
N ARG A 89 9.27 11.89 3.43
CA ARG A 89 8.82 11.88 2.04
C ARG A 89 9.73 10.92 1.31
N PRO A 90 9.51 9.61 1.36
CA PRO A 90 10.28 8.73 0.50
C PRO A 90 9.86 9.10 -0.93
N LYS A 91 10.76 9.76 -1.66
CA LYS A 91 10.60 10.09 -3.08
C LYS A 91 10.81 8.81 -3.89
N LEU A 92 10.04 7.78 -3.56
CA LEU A 92 10.00 6.53 -4.31
C LEU A 92 9.18 6.79 -5.57
N GLN A 93 9.72 6.36 -6.70
CA GLN A 93 9.05 6.37 -7.97
C GLN A 93 9.03 4.92 -8.43
N LEU A 94 7.87 4.29 -8.29
CA LEU A 94 7.67 2.87 -8.51
C LEU A 94 6.82 2.66 -9.76
N HIS A 95 7.26 1.73 -10.60
CA HIS A 95 6.46 1.15 -11.67
C HIS A 95 6.07 -0.24 -11.19
N MET A 96 4.77 -0.47 -11.03
CA MET A 96 4.23 -1.73 -10.51
C MET A 96 3.44 -2.46 -11.58
N ASP A 97 3.46 -3.77 -11.57
CA ASP A 97 2.57 -4.59 -12.38
C ASP A 97 1.24 -4.80 -11.68
N SER A 98 1.28 -4.97 -10.35
CA SER A 98 0.10 -5.33 -9.58
C SER A 98 0.12 -4.74 -8.16
N VAL A 99 -1.01 -4.16 -7.77
CA VAL A 99 -1.28 -3.69 -6.42
C VAL A 99 -2.57 -4.31 -5.92
N GLU A 100 -2.51 -4.95 -4.77
CA GLU A 100 -3.63 -5.60 -4.12
C GLU A 100 -3.72 -5.12 -2.66
N ILE A 101 -4.84 -4.51 -2.30
CA ILE A 101 -5.09 -3.88 -1.00
C ILE A 101 -6.43 -4.41 -0.50
N LEU A 102 -6.36 -5.39 0.38
CA LEU A 102 -7.52 -6.09 0.92
C LEU A 102 -7.59 -5.91 2.44
N GLN A 103 -8.80 -5.70 2.95
CA GLN A 103 -9.07 -5.72 4.39
C GLN A 103 -8.13 -4.84 5.25
N ILE A 104 -7.68 -3.70 4.72
CA ILE A 104 -6.82 -2.77 5.47
C ILE A 104 -7.70 -1.82 6.29
N ALA A 105 -7.36 -1.66 7.57
CA ALA A 105 -7.89 -0.57 8.38
C ALA A 105 -7.29 0.75 7.87
N GLU A 106 -8.07 1.82 7.70
CA GLU A 106 -7.54 3.13 7.25
C GLU A 106 -6.79 3.11 5.89
N ASP A 107 -7.38 2.40 4.92
CA ASP A 107 -6.98 2.30 3.51
C ASP A 107 -6.48 3.62 2.88
N TRP A 108 -7.04 4.77 3.26
CA TRP A 108 -6.69 6.07 2.69
C TRP A 108 -5.21 6.45 2.77
N HIS A 109 -4.50 6.05 3.82
CA HIS A 109 -3.07 6.37 3.96
C HIS A 109 -2.23 5.64 2.90
N VAL A 110 -2.59 4.38 2.64
CA VAL A 110 -1.98 3.58 1.59
C VAL A 110 -2.32 4.16 0.23
N MET A 111 -3.57 4.62 0.03
CA MET A 111 -3.98 5.28 -1.20
C MET A 111 -3.24 6.60 -1.46
N GLU A 112 -3.02 7.42 -0.43
CA GLU A 112 -2.23 8.65 -0.55
C GLU A 112 -0.77 8.34 -0.90
N TRP A 113 -0.20 7.27 -0.32
CA TRP A 113 1.12 6.80 -0.66
C TRP A 113 1.20 6.28 -2.11
N LEU A 114 0.25 5.46 -2.55
CA LEU A 114 0.15 5.03 -3.95
C LEU A 114 0.09 6.22 -4.89
N ASN A 115 -0.76 7.20 -4.57
CA ASN A 115 -0.87 8.46 -5.30
C ASN A 115 0.39 9.33 -5.25
N ARG A 116 1.39 9.02 -4.44
CA ARG A 116 2.67 9.75 -4.45
C ARG A 116 3.82 8.96 -5.04
N SER A 117 3.80 7.65 -4.83
CA SER A 117 4.95 6.79 -5.08
C SER A 117 4.80 5.88 -6.29
N VAL A 118 3.58 5.50 -6.68
CA VAL A 118 3.35 4.63 -7.84
C VAL A 118 3.07 5.48 -9.07
N LEU A 119 4.03 5.53 -9.99
CA LEU A 119 3.93 6.31 -11.23
C LEU A 119 3.00 5.64 -12.25
N SER A 120 3.06 4.32 -12.34
CA SER A 120 2.24 3.52 -13.24
C SER A 120 1.92 2.18 -12.60
N THR A 121 0.73 1.66 -12.87
CA THR A 121 0.41 0.26 -12.60
C THR A 121 -0.48 -0.36 -13.67
N ASN A 122 -0.32 -1.67 -13.90
CA ASN A 122 -1.12 -2.42 -14.87
C ASN A 122 -2.39 -2.99 -14.24
N SER A 123 -2.37 -3.32 -12.95
CA SER A 123 -3.47 -3.99 -12.25
C SER A 123 -3.63 -3.48 -10.83
N ILE A 124 -4.88 -3.23 -10.44
CA ILE A 124 -5.25 -2.82 -9.09
C ILE A 124 -6.46 -3.61 -8.62
N CYS A 125 -6.35 -4.15 -7.41
CA CYS A 125 -7.44 -4.74 -6.66
C CYS A 125 -7.53 -4.04 -5.30
N ILE A 126 -8.65 -3.41 -4.99
CA ILE A 126 -8.85 -2.73 -3.71
C ILE A 126 -10.18 -3.16 -3.11
N GLN A 127 -10.16 -3.57 -1.85
CA GLN A 127 -11.36 -3.74 -1.04
C GLN A 127 -11.52 -2.54 -0.10
N ILE A 128 -12.57 -1.75 -0.34
CA ILE A 128 -12.89 -0.57 0.44
C ILE A 128 -13.68 -0.99 1.68
N SER A 129 -13.08 -0.79 2.85
CA SER A 129 -13.65 -1.21 4.13
C SER A 129 -14.50 -0.12 4.80
N LYS A 130 -14.21 1.16 4.54
CA LYS A 130 -14.94 2.33 5.07
C LYS A 130 -15.25 3.33 3.94
N LEU A 131 -16.32 4.11 4.11
CA LEU A 131 -16.73 5.14 3.15
C LEU A 131 -15.55 6.06 2.82
N LEU A 132 -15.13 6.05 1.55
CA LEU A 132 -14.10 6.95 1.05
C LEU A 132 -14.53 8.42 1.16
N GLY A 133 -15.81 8.75 1.34
CA GLY A 133 -16.31 10.10 1.65
C GLY A 133 -15.52 11.22 0.95
N SER A 134 -14.93 12.11 1.75
CA SER A 134 -14.09 13.25 1.28
C SER A 134 -12.77 12.84 0.60
N ARG A 135 -12.36 11.59 0.72
CA ARG A 135 -11.08 11.04 0.25
C ARG A 135 -11.20 10.27 -1.06
N ILE A 136 -12.40 10.13 -1.62
CA ILE A 136 -12.60 9.58 -2.96
C ILE A 136 -11.79 10.35 -4.01
N SER A 137 -11.61 11.65 -3.78
CA SER A 137 -10.79 12.53 -4.62
C SER A 137 -9.32 12.10 -4.70
N VAL A 138 -8.76 11.45 -3.67
CA VAL A 138 -7.39 10.92 -3.68
C VAL A 138 -7.31 9.72 -4.61
N PHE A 139 -8.31 8.84 -4.54
CA PHE A 139 -8.37 7.67 -5.41
C PHE A 139 -8.62 8.07 -6.87
N GLN A 140 -9.53 9.02 -7.12
CA GLN A 140 -9.76 9.61 -8.44
C GLN A 140 -8.45 10.14 -9.05
N LYS A 141 -7.74 11.02 -8.32
CA LYS A 141 -6.45 11.56 -8.77
C LYS A 141 -5.42 10.48 -9.09
N PHE A 142 -5.41 9.41 -8.30
CA PHE A 142 -4.54 8.28 -8.56
C PHE A 142 -4.94 7.58 -9.87
N LEU A 143 -6.22 7.31 -10.11
CA LEU A 143 -6.70 6.69 -11.34
C LEU A 143 -6.40 7.57 -12.56
N ASP A 144 -6.68 8.87 -12.47
CA ASP A 144 -6.45 9.85 -13.56
C ASP A 144 -4.97 9.89 -14.00
N ARG A 145 -4.04 9.68 -13.06
CA ARG A 145 -2.61 9.65 -13.34
C ARG A 145 -2.15 8.31 -13.94
N ASN A 146 -2.80 7.20 -13.59
CA ASN A 146 -2.36 5.86 -13.96
C ASN A 146 -2.94 5.43 -15.32
N THR A 147 -2.48 6.08 -16.40
CA THR A 147 -2.91 5.79 -17.77
C THR A 147 -2.55 4.38 -18.28
N SER A 148 -1.64 3.69 -17.60
CA SER A 148 -1.28 2.30 -17.90
C SER A 148 -2.25 1.26 -17.34
N LEU A 149 -3.24 1.65 -16.53
CA LEU A 149 -4.10 0.73 -15.81
C LEU A 149 -4.98 -0.07 -16.77
N ARG A 150 -4.83 -1.40 -16.75
CA ARG A 150 -5.59 -2.33 -17.60
C ARG A 150 -6.64 -3.13 -16.83
N LYS A 151 -6.41 -3.35 -15.54
CA LYS A 151 -7.29 -4.12 -14.68
C LYS A 151 -7.59 -3.34 -13.41
N LEU A 152 -8.87 -3.10 -13.16
CA LEU A 152 -9.35 -2.45 -11.95
C LEU A 152 -10.42 -3.34 -11.33
N SER A 153 -10.18 -3.81 -10.11
CA SER A 153 -11.16 -4.51 -9.29
C SER A 153 -11.38 -3.71 -8.01
N ILE A 154 -12.64 -3.35 -7.77
CA ILE A 154 -13.05 -2.64 -6.56
C ILE A 154 -14.13 -3.48 -5.91
N SER A 155 -13.92 -3.83 -4.65
CA SER A 155 -14.92 -4.50 -3.83
C SER A 155 -15.23 -3.67 -2.59
N PHE A 156 -16.42 -3.86 -2.03
CA PHE A 156 -16.88 -3.15 -0.85
C PHE A 156 -17.11 -4.14 0.26
N ALA A 157 -16.50 -3.91 1.44
CA ALA A 157 -16.69 -4.79 2.58
C ALA A 157 -18.13 -4.75 3.12
N ARG A 158 -18.93 -3.72 2.78
CA ARG A 158 -20.33 -3.59 3.17
C ARG A 158 -21.21 -3.21 1.96
N PRO A 159 -22.35 -3.90 1.71
CA PRO A 159 -23.19 -3.68 0.52
C PRO A 159 -23.76 -2.26 0.38
N VAL A 160 -24.00 -1.58 1.51
CA VAL A 160 -24.61 -0.24 1.56
C VAL A 160 -23.74 0.84 0.88
N LEU A 161 -22.44 0.58 0.67
CA LEU A 161 -21.46 1.56 0.21
C LEU A 161 -21.30 1.66 -1.32
N ALA A 162 -21.91 0.73 -2.08
CA ALA A 162 -21.69 0.64 -3.53
C ALA A 162 -22.43 1.73 -4.33
N TYR A 163 -23.58 2.20 -3.84
CA TYR A 163 -24.47 3.10 -4.60
C TYR A 163 -23.89 4.51 -4.83
N ASP A 164 -23.21 5.09 -3.83
CA ASP A 164 -22.66 6.45 -3.93
C ASP A 164 -21.47 6.55 -4.90
N ILE A 165 -20.63 5.51 -4.95
CA ILE A 165 -19.44 5.50 -5.82
C ILE A 165 -19.83 5.19 -7.26
N LEU A 166 -20.66 4.16 -7.48
CA LEU A 166 -21.06 3.76 -8.83
C LEU A 166 -21.94 4.82 -9.51
N GLY A 167 -22.78 5.55 -8.78
CA GLY A 167 -23.57 6.66 -9.33
C GLY A 167 -22.72 7.81 -9.88
N THR A 168 -21.55 8.04 -9.28
CA THR A 168 -20.62 9.11 -9.70
C THR A 168 -19.77 8.71 -10.93
N TYR A 169 -19.44 7.43 -11.08
CA TYR A 169 -18.66 6.93 -12.23
C TYR A 169 -19.51 6.53 -13.44
N ALA A 170 -20.74 6.04 -13.23
CA ALA A 170 -21.67 5.76 -14.32
C ALA A 170 -22.04 7.02 -15.12
N THR A 171 -22.00 8.19 -14.50
CA THR A 171 -22.25 9.49 -15.14
C THR A 171 -21.00 10.11 -15.79
N THR A 172 -19.80 9.72 -15.38
CA THR A 172 -18.54 10.31 -15.88
C THR A 172 -17.97 9.54 -17.08
N TYR A 173 -18.32 8.26 -17.24
CA TYR A 173 -17.89 7.42 -18.37
C TYR A 173 -19.04 6.95 -19.28
N ALA A 174 -20.28 7.30 -18.99
CA ALA A 174 -21.34 7.33 -19.99
C ALA A 174 -21.17 8.61 -20.82
N GLY A 175 -20.28 8.57 -21.81
CA GLY A 175 -20.33 9.55 -22.90
C GLY A 175 -21.66 9.43 -23.66
N PRO A 176 -22.08 10.48 -24.39
CA PRO A 176 -23.19 10.37 -25.34
C PRO A 176 -22.96 9.27 -26.40
#